data_AF-A0A0F9D743-F1
#
_entry.id   AF-A0A0F9D743-F1
#
_cell.length_a   1.000
_cell.length_b   1.000
_cell.length_c   1.000
_cell.angle_alpha   90.00
_cell.angle_beta   90.00
_cell.angle_gamma   90.00
#
_symmetry.space_group_name_H-M   'P 1'
#
loop_
_entity.id
_entity.type
_entity.pdbx_description
1 polymer ?
#
loop_
_entity_poly.entity_id
_entity_poly.type
_entity_poly.pdbx_seq_one_letter_code
_entity_poly.pdbx_strand_id
1 'polypeptide(L)'
;MSTVYTHIKPFQKRAIDFLQQEVGSLGEPDEIHGTISELTRRQDFFNELRASLGLSTMSEQGAYIESRVAGITQALTEANAEKAMLKSLLKLLNPCRACYGRGDIRTHTSQDESYLTRCGGCDGTGVYKGAE
;
A
#
# COMPACT_ATOMS: atom_id res chain seq x y z
N MET A 1 19.27 -4.43 22.63
CA MET A 1 18.06 -4.51 21.79
C MET A 1 16.89 -3.97 22.59
N SER A 2 16.40 -2.76 22.27
CA SER A 2 15.34 -2.08 23.02
C SER A 2 13.97 -2.42 22.45
N THR A 3 13.10 -3.01 23.27
CA THR A 3 11.71 -3.32 22.95
C THR A 3 10.85 -2.07 23.17
N VAL A 4 10.29 -1.51 22.10
CA VAL A 4 9.54 -0.24 22.08
C VAL A 4 8.04 -0.49 22.27
N TYR A 5 7.44 -0.02 23.37
CA TYR A 5 5.98 0.01 23.57
C TYR A 5 5.45 1.45 23.43
N THR A 6 4.51 1.67 22.50
CA THR A 6 3.99 2.99 22.05
C THR A 6 2.50 3.13 22.42
N HIS A 7 2.06 4.25 23.02
CA HIS A 7 0.65 4.55 23.33
C HIS A 7 -0.10 5.27 22.18
N ILE A 8 -0.16 4.64 21.02
CA ILE A 8 -1.34 4.76 20.17
C ILE A 8 -2.35 3.77 20.73
N LYS A 9 -3.67 3.93 20.54
CA LYS A 9 -4.58 2.78 20.70
C LYS A 9 -3.97 1.64 19.87
N PRO A 10 -3.45 0.54 20.46
CA PRO A 10 -2.51 -0.34 19.75
C PRO A 10 -3.05 -0.86 18.41
N PHE A 11 -4.38 -0.96 18.33
CA PHE A 11 -5.10 -1.23 17.10
C PHE A 11 -4.92 -0.19 15.98
N GLN A 12 -5.06 1.11 16.26
CA GLN A 12 -4.98 2.16 15.24
C GLN A 12 -3.58 2.26 14.61
N LYS A 13 -2.52 2.07 15.39
CA LYS A 13 -1.15 1.96 14.86
C LYS A 13 -1.01 0.77 13.92
N ARG A 14 -1.41 -0.41 14.40
CA ARG A 14 -1.37 -1.65 13.62
C ARG A 14 -2.20 -1.53 12.35
N ALA A 15 -3.33 -0.84 12.39
CA ALA A 15 -4.15 -0.57 11.21
C ALA A 15 -3.41 0.35 10.21
N ILE A 16 -2.78 1.43 10.66
CA ILE A 16 -1.98 2.31 9.79
C ILE A 16 -0.82 1.52 9.16
N ASP A 17 -0.03 0.82 9.97
CA ASP A 17 1.13 0.03 9.51
C ASP A 17 0.70 -1.04 8.49
N PHE A 18 -0.38 -1.77 8.78
CA PHE A 18 -0.96 -2.77 7.89
C PHE A 18 -1.45 -2.15 6.57
N LEU A 19 -2.26 -1.08 6.62
CA LEU A 19 -2.79 -0.44 5.42
C LEU A 19 -1.68 0.17 4.56
N GLN A 20 -0.60 0.69 5.15
CA GLN A 20 0.58 1.16 4.41
C GLN A 20 1.30 0.02 3.71
N GLN A 21 1.46 -1.12 4.39
CA GLN A 21 2.06 -2.32 3.81
C GLN A 21 1.23 -2.85 2.64
N GLU A 22 -0.11 -2.90 2.76
CA GLU A 22 -1.00 -3.33 1.68
C GLU A 22 -1.00 -2.36 0.49
N VAL A 23 -0.96 -1.04 0.72
CA VAL A 23 -0.80 -0.08 -0.38
C VAL A 23 0.53 -0.27 -1.11
N GLY A 24 1.60 -0.60 -0.36
CA GLY A 24 2.92 -0.90 -0.92
C GLY A 24 2.97 -2.24 -1.65
N SER A 25 2.28 -3.28 -1.17
CA SER A 25 2.22 -4.60 -1.81
C SER A 25 1.49 -4.55 -3.16
N LEU A 26 0.45 -3.70 -3.26
CA LEU A 26 -0.22 -3.44 -4.53
C LEU A 26 0.71 -2.76 -5.55
N GLY A 27 1.62 -1.89 -5.09
CA GLY A 27 2.64 -1.23 -5.90
C GLY A 27 2.09 -0.30 -6.96
N GLU A 28 2.93 0.49 -7.62
CA GLU A 28 2.56 1.34 -8.77
C GLU A 28 2.86 0.62 -10.11
N PRO A 29 2.24 1.02 -11.25
CA PRO A 29 2.44 0.35 -12.54
C PRO A 29 3.90 0.32 -13.01
N ASP A 30 4.69 1.31 -12.61
CA ASP A 30 6.10 1.51 -12.99
C ASP A 30 7.11 0.88 -12.00
N GLU A 31 6.63 0.27 -10.92
CA GLU A 31 7.49 -0.40 -9.95
C GLU A 31 7.94 -1.79 -10.40
N ILE A 32 9.16 -2.21 -10.00
CA ILE A 32 9.71 -3.53 -10.35
C ILE A 32 8.91 -4.67 -9.68
N HIS A 33 8.29 -4.37 -8.53
CA HIS A 33 7.52 -5.31 -7.72
C HIS A 33 6.12 -4.76 -7.46
N GLY A 34 5.18 -5.63 -7.09
CA GLY A 34 3.80 -5.26 -6.76
C GLY A 34 2.76 -5.88 -7.69
N THR A 35 1.56 -6.10 -7.15
CA THR A 35 0.46 -6.74 -7.87
C THR A 35 0.09 -5.99 -9.15
N ILE A 36 0.01 -4.65 -9.09
CA ILE A 36 -0.37 -3.82 -10.24
C ILE A 36 0.71 -3.91 -11.32
N SER A 37 1.99 -3.79 -10.96
CA SER A 37 3.09 -3.87 -11.95
C SER A 37 3.22 -5.27 -12.58
N GLU A 38 2.98 -6.34 -11.83
CA GLU A 38 2.97 -7.70 -12.36
C GLU A 38 1.81 -7.88 -13.35
N LEU A 39 0.61 -7.43 -12.99
CA LEU A 39 -0.56 -7.51 -13.86
C LEU A 39 -0.38 -6.69 -15.15
N THR A 40 0.17 -5.48 -15.07
CA THR A 40 0.49 -4.65 -16.24
C THR A 40 1.47 -5.36 -17.16
N ARG A 41 2.59 -5.88 -16.63
CA ARG A 41 3.57 -6.63 -17.43
C ARG A 41 2.97 -7.87 -18.11
N ARG A 42 2.06 -8.58 -17.43
CA ARG A 42 1.36 -9.73 -18.02
C ARG A 42 0.41 -9.30 -19.13
N GLN A 43 -0.28 -8.18 -18.97
CA GLN A 43 -1.15 -7.61 -20.00
C GLN A 43 -0.34 -7.27 -21.25
N ASP A 44 0.79 -6.56 -21.08
CA ASP A 44 1.70 -6.18 -22.16
C ASP A 44 2.24 -7.42 -22.89
N PHE A 45 2.71 -8.41 -22.14
CA PHE A 45 3.21 -9.68 -22.70
C PHE A 45 2.16 -10.38 -23.57
N PHE A 46 0.91 -10.51 -23.11
CA PHE A 46 -0.13 -11.18 -23.90
C PHE A 46 -0.52 -10.38 -25.14
N ASN A 47 -0.54 -9.05 -25.05
CA ASN A 47 -0.80 -8.18 -26.19
C ASN A 47 0.31 -8.29 -27.26
N GLU A 48 1.57 -8.28 -26.83
CA GLU A 48 2.74 -8.48 -27.71
C GLU A 48 2.77 -9.89 -28.31
N LEU A 49 2.42 -10.92 -27.52
CA LEU A 49 2.32 -12.29 -28.00
C LEU A 49 1.25 -12.44 -29.08
N ARG A 50 0.06 -11.83 -28.88
CA ARG A 50 -1.01 -11.84 -29.89
C ARG A 50 -0.56 -11.16 -31.18
N ALA A 51 0.10 -10.01 -31.06
CA ALA A 51 0.58 -9.22 -32.19
C ALA A 51 1.69 -9.95 -32.97
N SER A 52 2.68 -10.50 -32.26
CA SER A 52 3.82 -11.21 -32.87
C SER A 52 3.40 -12.49 -33.62
N LEU A 53 2.38 -13.19 -33.11
CA LEU A 53 1.85 -14.40 -33.74
C LEU A 53 0.80 -14.10 -34.84
N GLY A 54 0.39 -12.85 -35.02
CA GLY A 54 -0.64 -12.47 -35.98
C GLY A 54 -1.98 -13.18 -35.76
N LEU A 55 -2.28 -13.54 -34.50
CA LEU A 55 -3.44 -14.37 -34.19
C LEU A 55 -4.73 -13.57 -34.31
N SER A 56 -5.64 -14.07 -35.15
CA SER A 56 -7.02 -13.61 -35.18
C SER A 56 -7.73 -13.98 -33.88
N THR A 57 -8.61 -13.10 -33.38
CA THR A 57 -9.51 -13.39 -32.25
C THR A 57 -10.48 -14.55 -32.54
N MET A 58 -10.63 -14.95 -33.81
CA MET A 58 -11.45 -16.08 -34.22
C MET A 58 -10.71 -17.44 -34.11
N SER A 59 -9.39 -17.45 -33.92
CA SER A 59 -8.66 -18.69 -33.64
C SER A 59 -8.76 -19.05 -32.16
N GLU A 60 -8.66 -20.33 -31.83
CA GLU A 60 -8.70 -20.79 -30.43
C GLU A 60 -7.58 -20.15 -29.60
N GLN A 61 -6.38 -20.02 -30.16
CA GLN A 61 -5.24 -19.38 -29.48
C GLN A 61 -5.49 -17.88 -29.29
N GLY A 62 -6.04 -17.19 -30.29
CA GLY A 62 -6.37 -15.77 -30.20
C GLY A 62 -7.47 -15.50 -29.18
N ALA A 63 -8.54 -16.30 -29.18
CA ALA A 63 -9.62 -16.24 -28.21
C ALA A 63 -9.13 -16.53 -26.78
N TYR A 64 -8.22 -17.49 -26.62
CA TYR A 64 -7.59 -17.77 -25.33
C TYR A 64 -6.80 -16.55 -24.81
N ILE A 65 -5.93 -15.97 -25.65
CA ILE A 65 -5.14 -14.80 -25.26
C ILE A 65 -6.06 -13.62 -24.91
N GLU A 66 -7.12 -13.38 -25.69
CA GLU A 66 -8.11 -12.34 -25.41
C GLU A 66 -8.77 -12.52 -24.05
N SER A 67 -9.19 -13.75 -23.73
CA SER A 67 -9.77 -14.08 -22.43
C SER A 67 -8.78 -13.83 -21.28
N ARG A 68 -7.49 -14.13 -21.48
CA ARG A 68 -6.44 -13.82 -20.50
C ARG A 68 -6.28 -12.32 -20.28
N VAL A 69 -6.25 -11.53 -21.36
CA VAL A 69 -6.15 -10.05 -21.29
C VAL A 69 -7.37 -9.45 -20.59
N ALA A 70 -8.58 -9.94 -20.88
CA ALA A 70 -9.80 -9.50 -20.23
C ALA A 70 -9.76 -9.77 -18.71
N GLY A 71 -9.36 -10.98 -18.31
CA GLY A 71 -9.20 -11.33 -16.88
C GLY A 71 -8.17 -10.46 -16.16
N ILE A 72 -7.04 -10.15 -16.83
CA ILE A 72 -6.02 -9.25 -16.27
C ILE A 72 -6.56 -7.81 -16.13
N THR A 73 -7.32 -7.34 -17.12
CA THR A 73 -7.94 -6.00 -17.09
C THR A 73 -8.90 -5.85 -15.91
N GLN A 74 -9.70 -6.88 -15.64
CA GLN A 74 -10.56 -6.91 -14.47
C GLN A 74 -9.75 -6.87 -13.17
N ALA A 75 -8.73 -7.72 -13.04
CA ALA A 75 -7.87 -7.76 -11.86
C ALA A 75 -7.14 -6.42 -11.61
N LEU A 76 -6.69 -5.74 -12.67
CA LEU A 76 -6.12 -4.40 -12.58
C LEU A 76 -7.12 -3.37 -12.06
N THR A 77 -8.37 -3.45 -12.52
CA THR A 77 -9.44 -2.54 -12.06
C THR A 77 -9.72 -2.73 -10.57
N GLU A 78 -9.81 -3.98 -10.13
CA GLU A 78 -10.01 -4.35 -8.73
C GLU A 78 -8.84 -3.89 -7.84
N ALA A 79 -7.59 -4.17 -8.25
CA ALA A 79 -6.40 -3.78 -7.51
C ALA A 79 -6.26 -2.25 -7.37
N ASN A 80 -6.59 -1.49 -8.43
CA ASN A 80 -6.57 -0.03 -8.37
C ASN A 80 -7.68 0.53 -7.46
N ALA A 81 -8.88 -0.06 -7.52
CA ALA A 81 -9.99 0.34 -6.64
C ALA A 81 -9.68 0.04 -5.16
N GLU A 82 -9.11 -1.13 -4.88
CA GLU A 82 -8.64 -1.50 -3.54
C GLU A 82 -7.58 -0.51 -3.04
N LYS A 83 -6.54 -0.25 -3.84
CA LYS A 83 -5.49 0.71 -3.49
C LYS A 83 -6.05 2.10 -3.20
N ALA A 84 -7.01 2.58 -3.99
CA ALA A 84 -7.67 3.86 -3.78
C ALA A 84 -8.44 3.88 -2.45
N MET A 85 -9.14 2.80 -2.12
CA MET A 85 -9.86 2.65 -0.86
C MET A 85 -8.91 2.61 0.34
N LEU A 86 -7.82 1.84 0.27
CA LEU A 86 -6.80 1.79 1.32
C LEU A 86 -6.15 3.17 1.54
N LYS A 87 -5.82 3.89 0.47
CA LYS A 87 -5.35 5.28 0.55
C LYS A 87 -6.40 6.21 1.17
N SER A 88 -7.69 6.00 0.92
CA SER A 88 -8.80 6.75 1.54
C SER A 88 -8.91 6.46 3.05
N LEU A 89 -8.85 5.19 3.45
CA LEU A 89 -8.84 4.79 4.87
C LEU A 89 -7.63 5.37 5.61
N LEU A 90 -6.45 5.37 4.99
CA LEU A 90 -5.26 6.02 5.55
C LEU A 90 -5.45 7.53 5.74
N LYS A 91 -6.15 8.21 4.81
CA LYS A 91 -6.50 9.64 4.97
C LYS A 91 -7.48 9.86 6.12
N LEU A 92 -8.47 8.99 6.29
CA LEU A 92 -9.41 9.04 7.42
C LEU A 92 -8.70 8.85 8.77
N LEU A 93 -7.68 7.99 8.80
CA LEU A 93 -6.83 7.81 9.99
C LEU A 93 -5.88 8.99 10.24
N ASN A 94 -5.71 9.88 9.24
CA ASN A 94 -4.95 11.13 9.26
C ASN A 94 -3.64 11.04 10.06
N PRO A 95 -2.68 10.17 9.70
CA PRO A 95 -1.49 9.97 10.50
C PRO A 95 -0.66 11.26 10.61
N CYS A 96 -0.18 11.55 11.81
CA CYS A 96 0.69 12.68 12.06
C CYS A 96 1.98 12.59 11.25
N ARG A 97 2.25 13.55 10.37
CA ARG A 97 3.47 13.58 9.56
C ARG A 97 4.76 13.69 10.39
N ALA A 98 4.71 14.40 11.52
CA ALA A 98 5.88 14.62 12.37
C ALA A 98 6.36 13.35 13.11
N CYS A 99 5.48 12.35 13.29
CA CYS A 99 5.86 11.08 13.88
C CYS A 99 5.43 9.86 13.05
N TYR A 100 5.01 10.07 11.80
CA TYR A 100 4.45 9.05 10.91
C TYR A 100 3.39 8.17 11.58
N GLY A 101 2.49 8.78 12.34
CA GLY A 101 1.46 8.04 13.07
C GLY A 101 1.88 7.50 14.44
N ARG A 102 3.15 7.64 14.87
CA ARG A 102 3.69 7.03 16.11
C ARG A 102 3.14 7.62 17.42
N GLY A 103 2.68 8.86 17.40
CA GLY A 103 2.22 9.57 18.59
C GLY A 103 3.38 9.86 19.54
N ASP A 104 3.52 9.07 20.58
CA ASP A 104 4.61 9.20 21.55
C ASP A 104 5.85 8.40 21.13
N ILE A 105 7.02 9.03 21.22
CA ILE A 105 8.31 8.39 20.91
C ILE A 105 9.07 8.19 22.21
N ARG A 106 9.22 6.93 22.63
CA ARG A 106 10.05 6.57 23.78
C ARG A 106 11.48 6.33 23.30
N THR A 107 12.41 7.15 23.81
CA THR A 107 13.84 7.02 23.50
C THR A 107 14.53 6.36 24.70
N HIS A 108 15.26 5.28 24.45
CA HIS A 108 16.09 4.62 25.45
C HIS A 108 17.53 5.12 25.32
N THR A 109 18.08 5.68 26.40
CA THR A 109 19.47 6.16 26.46
C THR A 109 20.39 5.23 27.25
N SER A 110 19.84 4.38 28.11
CA SER A 110 20.58 3.34 28.86
C SER A 110 19.66 2.16 29.23
N GLN A 111 20.15 1.20 30.02
CA GLN A 111 19.37 0.02 30.45
C GLN A 111 18.16 0.40 31.33
N ASP A 112 18.27 1.48 32.12
CA ASP A 112 17.24 1.89 33.08
C ASP A 112 16.64 3.27 32.79
N GLU A 113 17.24 4.05 31.87
CA GLU A 113 16.75 5.38 31.50
C GLU A 113 16.02 5.38 30.16
N SER A 114 14.80 5.89 30.21
CA SER A 114 14.02 6.21 29.02
C SER A 114 13.24 7.49 29.27
N TYR A 115 13.14 8.34 28.25
CA TYR A 115 12.24 9.49 28.28
C TYR A 115 11.19 9.36 27.18
N LEU A 116 9.99 9.81 27.54
CA LEU A 116 8.84 9.87 26.65
C LEU A 116 8.84 11.24 25.98
N THR A 117 9.07 11.26 24.67
CA THR A 117 8.97 12.47 23.86
C THR A 117 7.63 12.46 23.16
N ARG A 118 6.74 13.35 23.59
CA ARG A 118 5.45 13.53 22.93
C ARG A 118 5.69 14.15 21.55
N CYS A 119 5.14 13.57 20.47
CA CYS A 119 5.27 14.20 19.17
C CYS A 119 4.53 15.54 19.15
N GLY A 120 5.28 16.63 19.00
CA GLY A 120 4.72 17.99 18.94
C GLY A 120 3.73 18.20 17.78
N GLY A 121 3.84 17.44 16.69
CA GLY A 121 2.93 17.56 15.54
C GLY A 121 1.57 16.86 15.69
N CYS A 122 1.33 16.09 16.77
CA CYS A 122 0.02 15.48 17.04
C CYS A 122 -0.34 15.38 18.53
N ASP A 123 0.46 16.02 19.38
CA ASP A 123 0.33 15.95 20.83
C ASP A 123 0.21 14.49 21.33
N GLY A 124 1.03 13.60 20.76
CA GLY A 124 1.11 12.20 21.18
C GLY A 124 0.02 11.27 20.64
N THR A 125 -0.99 11.79 19.93
CA THR A 125 -2.13 10.97 19.47
C THR A 125 -1.80 10.08 18.26
N GLY A 126 -0.74 10.40 17.52
CA GLY A 126 -0.43 9.77 16.24
C GLY A 126 -1.32 10.23 15.09
N VAL A 127 -2.30 11.09 15.36
CA VAL A 127 -3.21 11.63 14.35
C VAL A 127 -2.90 13.11 14.19
N TYR A 128 -2.70 13.56 12.96
CA TYR A 128 -2.59 14.97 12.67
C TYR A 128 -3.92 15.64 13.04
N LYS A 129 -3.90 16.48 14.06
CA LYS A 129 -5.01 17.40 14.32
C LYS A 129 -4.75 18.62 13.45
N GLY A 130 -5.19 18.57 12.19
CA GLY A 130 -5.25 19.80 11.39
C GLY A 130 -6.15 20.80 12.10
N ALA A 131 -5.83 22.10 12.00
CA ALA A 131 -6.77 23.13 12.43
C ALA A 131 -8.10 22.89 11.71
N GLU A 132 -9.19 22.81 12.48
CA GLU A 132 -10.55 22.97 11.94
C GLU A 132 -10.66 24.29 11.16
#